data_AF-A0A2I0F0Q9-F1
#
_entry.id   AF-A0A2I0F0Q9-F1
#
_cell.length_a   1.000
_cell.length_b   1.000
_cell.length_c   1.000
_cell.angle_alpha   90.00
_cell.angle_beta   90.00
_cell.angle_gamma   90.00
#
_symmetry.space_group_name_H-M   'P 1'
#
loop_
_entity.id
_entity.type
_entity.pdbx_description
1 polymer ?
#
loop_
_entity_poly.entity_id
_entity_poly.type
_entity_poly.pdbx_seq_one_letter_code
_entity_poly.pdbx_strand_id
1 'polypeptide(L)'
;MPIDEFIINIYLMVEQYYKIVVTKPLRSAGYAPKLSDPEVICMEMVGEFLHLDQDKQIWQYFTQHWQDWFPAIGSYPNFAKHCANLWQVKQQIQDNVSQIEGRDNIHFMDGFWVPVCHYGRAYRHKNYQDLAAFSYCAAKQERYYGFEGHLLVNLSGMIKGFTFAPANVDERAVAPEITTHIHGLLGADKGYISP
;
A
#
# COMPACT_ATOMS: atom_id res chain seq x y z
N MET A 1 -10.72 7.87 20.26
CA MET A 1 -9.63 8.85 20.15
C MET A 1 -10.13 9.99 19.29
N PRO A 2 -10.04 11.25 19.75
CA PRO A 2 -10.28 12.44 18.94
C PRO A 2 -9.42 12.47 17.68
N ILE A 3 -9.94 13.05 16.60
CA ILE A 3 -9.28 13.03 15.27
C ILE A 3 -7.97 13.83 15.26
N ASP A 4 -7.92 14.92 16.02
CA ASP A 4 -6.75 15.75 16.28
C ASP A 4 -5.64 14.94 16.96
N GLU A 5 -5.97 14.21 18.02
CA GLU A 5 -5.03 13.32 18.72
C GLU A 5 -4.53 12.21 17.80
N PHE A 6 -5.40 11.63 16.97
CA PHE A 6 -5.02 10.63 15.98
C PHE A 6 -4.03 11.18 14.95
N ILE A 7 -4.31 12.34 14.36
CA ILE A 7 -3.42 12.99 13.39
C ILE A 7 -2.05 13.26 14.01
N ILE A 8 -2.01 13.76 15.25
CA ILE A 8 -0.75 14.01 15.97
C ILE A 8 0.02 12.70 16.14
N ASN A 9 -0.64 11.64 16.61
CA ASN A 9 0.01 10.34 16.82
C ASN A 9 0.56 9.74 15.52
N ILE A 10 -0.19 9.82 14.42
CA ILE A 10 0.26 9.35 13.11
C ILE A 10 1.43 10.18 12.60
N TYR A 11 1.36 11.52 12.71
CA TYR A 11 2.45 12.39 12.29
C TYR A 11 3.75 12.08 13.04
N LEU A 12 3.68 11.95 14.38
CA LEU A 12 4.85 11.63 15.19
C LEU A 12 5.43 10.26 14.86
N MET A 13 4.58 9.24 14.66
CA MET A 13 5.00 7.92 14.23
C MET A 13 5.72 7.97 12.87
N VAL A 14 5.09 8.61 11.87
CA VAL A 14 5.66 8.74 10.53
C VAL A 14 6.99 9.48 10.59
N GLU A 15 7.08 10.58 11.33
CA GLU A 15 8.31 11.36 11.46
C GLU A 15 9.45 10.53 12.06
N GLN A 16 9.16 9.74 13.11
CA GLN A 16 10.12 8.83 13.74
C GLN A 16 10.67 7.82 12.73
N TYR A 17 9.81 7.09 12.02
CA TYR A 17 10.25 6.07 11.06
C TYR A 17 10.90 6.69 9.81
N TYR A 18 10.41 7.84 9.36
CA TYR A 18 10.99 8.56 8.23
C TYR A 18 12.47 8.91 8.48
N LYS A 19 12.82 9.34 9.70
CA LYS A 19 14.21 9.65 10.09
C LYS A 19 15.12 8.42 10.11
N ILE A 20 14.57 7.22 10.34
CA ILE A 20 15.32 5.96 10.29
C ILE A 20 15.58 5.56 8.84
N VAL A 21 14.54 5.68 8.00
CA VAL A 21 14.55 5.21 6.61
C VAL A 21 15.31 6.15 5.68
N VAL A 22 15.09 7.46 5.82
CA VAL A 22 15.65 8.48 4.93
C VAL A 22 16.89 9.12 5.57
N THR A 23 18.04 8.51 5.31
CA THR A 23 19.35 8.97 5.82
C THR A 23 20.10 9.90 4.85
N LYS A 24 19.62 10.00 3.61
CA LYS A 24 20.17 10.86 2.57
C LYS A 24 19.03 11.64 1.89
N PRO A 25 19.31 12.83 1.34
CA PRO A 25 18.29 13.59 0.62
C PRO A 25 17.70 12.78 -0.53
N LEU A 26 16.37 12.63 -0.57
CA LEU A 26 15.64 11.96 -1.67
C LEU A 26 15.73 12.74 -2.98
N ARG A 27 15.97 14.06 -2.90
CA ARG A 27 15.98 14.99 -4.03
C ARG A 27 17.32 15.73 -4.03
N SER A 28 18.04 15.65 -5.15
CA SER A 28 19.35 16.29 -5.33
C SER A 28 19.30 17.57 -6.16
N ALA A 29 18.16 17.86 -6.81
CA ALA A 29 17.96 19.05 -7.64
C ALA A 29 16.49 19.51 -7.64
N GLY A 30 16.26 20.76 -8.05
CA GLY A 30 14.94 21.38 -8.09
C GLY A 30 14.52 22.04 -6.77
N TYR A 31 13.34 22.63 -6.76
CA TYR A 31 12.79 23.23 -5.55
C TYR A 31 12.32 22.14 -4.58
N ALA A 32 12.65 22.31 -3.30
CA ALA A 32 12.11 21.46 -2.25
C ALA A 32 10.57 21.58 -2.23
N PRO A 33 9.84 20.46 -2.09
CA PRO A 33 8.40 20.52 -1.82
C PRO A 33 8.13 21.38 -0.58
N LYS A 34 7.07 22.18 -0.62
CA LYS A 34 6.69 23.00 0.54
C LYS A 34 6.09 22.16 1.66
N LEU A 35 5.25 21.19 1.29
CA LEU A 35 4.74 20.16 2.18
C LEU A 35 5.84 19.10 2.34
N SER A 36 6.15 18.73 3.59
CA SER A 36 7.20 17.76 3.89
C SER A 36 6.76 16.33 3.57
N ASP A 37 7.74 15.44 3.38
CA ASP A 37 7.47 14.01 3.11
C ASP A 37 6.68 13.33 4.27
N PRO A 38 7.00 13.57 5.57
CA PRO A 38 6.18 13.06 6.67
C PRO A 38 4.74 13.58 6.69
N GLU A 39 4.51 14.84 6.36
CA GLU A 39 3.14 15.39 6.28
C GLU A 39 2.32 14.66 5.21
N VAL A 40 2.89 14.43 4.02
CA VAL A 40 2.21 13.70 2.94
C VAL A 40 1.82 12.29 3.38
N ILE A 41 2.77 11.54 3.94
CA ILE A 41 2.52 10.16 4.38
C ILE A 41 1.50 10.13 5.53
N CYS A 42 1.58 11.09 6.47
CA CYS A 42 0.58 11.24 7.54
C CYS A 42 -0.82 11.47 6.96
N MET A 43 -0.94 12.36 5.98
CA MET A 43 -2.23 12.65 5.35
C MET A 43 -2.80 11.43 4.61
N GLU A 44 -1.97 10.68 3.89
CA GLU A 44 -2.39 9.42 3.24
C GLU A 44 -2.90 8.43 4.29
N MET A 45 -2.13 8.15 5.35
CA MET A 45 -2.51 7.19 6.38
C MET A 45 -3.80 7.57 7.13
N VAL A 46 -3.95 8.85 7.47
CA VAL A 46 -5.17 9.35 8.11
C VAL A 46 -6.36 9.30 7.14
N GLY A 47 -6.14 9.66 5.88
CA GLY A 47 -7.15 9.61 4.84
C GLY A 47 -7.71 8.20 4.62
N GLU A 48 -6.81 7.22 4.48
CA GLU A 48 -7.18 5.80 4.37
C GLU A 48 -7.93 5.31 5.62
N PHE A 49 -7.49 5.68 6.82
CA PHE A 49 -8.21 5.36 8.06
C PHE A 49 -9.64 5.94 8.09
N LEU A 50 -9.83 7.12 7.48
CA LEU A 50 -11.12 7.76 7.32
C LEU A 50 -11.93 7.25 6.11
N HIS A 51 -11.46 6.18 5.44
CA HIS A 51 -12.10 5.58 4.27
C HIS A 51 -12.22 6.56 3.09
N LEU A 52 -11.20 7.42 2.91
CA LEU A 52 -11.09 8.32 1.77
C LEU A 52 -10.25 7.65 0.68
N ASP A 53 -10.91 6.78 -0.12
CA ASP A 53 -10.27 5.87 -1.09
C ASP A 53 -9.57 6.56 -2.30
N GLN A 54 -9.48 7.89 -2.32
CA GLN A 54 -8.84 8.66 -3.40
C GLN A 54 -7.99 9.78 -2.85
N ASP A 55 -6.78 9.94 -3.38
CA ASP A 55 -5.87 11.08 -3.10
C ASP A 55 -6.58 12.44 -3.18
N LYS A 56 -7.54 12.57 -4.09
CA LYS A 56 -8.33 13.80 -4.24
C LYS A 56 -9.23 14.06 -3.02
N GLN A 57 -9.87 13.03 -2.48
CA GLN A 57 -10.71 13.13 -1.29
C GLN A 57 -9.85 13.45 -0.07
N ILE A 58 -8.68 12.81 0.06
CA ILE A 58 -7.70 13.10 1.10
C ILE A 58 -7.26 14.57 1.03
N TRP A 59 -6.80 15.02 -0.14
CA TRP A 59 -6.39 16.42 -0.35
C TRP A 59 -7.52 17.41 -0.02
N GLN A 60 -8.74 17.14 -0.46
CA GLN A 60 -9.91 17.99 -0.17
C GLN A 60 -10.20 18.05 1.34
N TYR A 61 -10.18 16.91 2.02
CA TYR A 61 -10.44 16.83 3.46
C TYR A 61 -9.44 17.67 4.25
N PHE A 62 -8.14 17.52 3.99
CA PHE A 62 -7.11 18.28 4.71
C PHE A 62 -7.13 19.78 4.37
N THR A 63 -7.43 20.15 3.12
CA THR A 63 -7.59 21.56 2.73
C THR A 63 -8.79 22.21 3.41
N GLN A 64 -9.85 21.45 3.70
CA GLN A 64 -11.09 21.98 4.30
C GLN A 64 -11.09 21.98 5.83
N HIS A 65 -10.46 20.99 6.45
CA HIS A 65 -10.57 20.75 7.89
C HIS A 65 -9.27 20.99 8.67
N TRP A 66 -8.11 20.92 8.01
CA TRP A 66 -6.80 20.89 8.67
C TRP A 66 -5.77 21.81 7.99
N GLN A 67 -6.22 22.81 7.23
CA GLN A 67 -5.35 23.73 6.50
C GLN A 67 -4.40 24.50 7.43
N ASP A 68 -4.84 24.80 8.66
CA ASP A 68 -4.01 25.47 9.67
C ASP A 68 -2.83 24.60 10.13
N TRP A 69 -2.99 23.28 10.09
CA TRP A 69 -1.96 22.31 10.47
C TRP A 69 -1.07 21.93 9.28
N PHE A 70 -1.62 21.95 8.07
CA PHE A 70 -0.92 21.64 6.82
C PHE A 70 -0.93 22.84 5.84
N PRO A 71 -0.38 24.00 6.22
CA PRO A 71 -0.50 25.24 5.44
C PRO A 71 0.15 25.17 4.05
N ALA A 72 1.02 24.18 3.83
CA ALA A 72 1.80 24.03 2.61
C ALA A 72 1.23 23.01 1.59
N ILE A 73 0.04 22.45 1.83
CA ILE A 73 -0.58 21.35 1.04
C ILE A 73 -0.62 21.56 -0.48
N GLY A 74 -0.66 22.82 -0.93
CA GLY A 74 -0.54 23.17 -2.34
C GLY A 74 -1.67 22.62 -3.21
N SER A 75 -1.40 22.46 -4.51
CA SER A 75 -2.40 21.98 -5.48
C SER A 75 -2.52 20.44 -5.47
N TYR A 76 -3.72 19.93 -5.73
CA TYR A 76 -3.98 18.50 -5.85
C TYR A 76 -2.97 17.74 -6.76
N PRO A 77 -2.64 18.21 -7.98
CA PRO A 77 -1.70 17.48 -8.82
C PRO A 77 -0.30 17.34 -8.21
N ASN A 78 0.15 18.35 -7.46
CA ASN A 78 1.45 18.28 -6.77
C ASN A 78 1.36 17.31 -5.59
N PHE A 79 0.28 17.36 -4.80
CA PHE A 79 0.04 16.42 -3.71
C PHE A 79 0.03 14.96 -4.21
N ALA A 80 -0.79 14.62 -5.20
CA ALA A 80 -0.89 13.27 -5.75
C ALA A 80 0.45 12.78 -6.34
N LYS A 81 1.18 13.65 -7.04
CA LYS A 81 2.54 13.33 -7.52
C LYS A 81 3.49 13.06 -6.36
N HIS A 82 3.36 13.78 -5.25
CA HIS A 82 4.18 13.60 -4.06
C HIS A 82 3.89 12.25 -3.39
N CYS A 83 2.61 11.92 -3.16
CA CYS A 83 2.14 10.62 -2.66
C CYS A 83 2.73 9.46 -3.47
N ALA A 84 2.63 9.54 -4.81
CA ALA A 84 3.15 8.52 -5.71
C ALA A 84 4.68 8.36 -5.61
N ASN A 85 5.42 9.46 -5.54
CA ASN A 85 6.89 9.42 -5.48
C ASN A 85 7.44 8.89 -4.15
N LEU A 86 6.65 8.87 -3.07
CA LEU A 86 7.05 8.35 -1.77
C LEU A 86 6.78 6.86 -1.58
N TRP A 87 6.37 6.12 -2.62
CA TRP A 87 6.01 4.71 -2.49
C TRP A 87 7.13 3.84 -1.87
N GLN A 88 8.40 4.06 -2.24
CA GLN A 88 9.53 3.30 -1.68
C GLN A 88 9.75 3.62 -0.20
N VAL A 89 9.58 4.88 0.18
CA VAL A 89 9.72 5.31 1.57
C VAL A 89 8.60 4.70 2.41
N LYS A 90 7.36 4.67 1.90
CA LYS A 90 6.21 4.03 2.55
C LYS A 90 6.46 2.53 2.75
N GLN A 91 6.99 1.84 1.74
CA GLN A 91 7.36 0.44 1.86
C GLN A 91 8.45 0.21 2.92
N GLN A 92 9.51 1.02 2.91
CA GLN A 92 10.58 0.90 3.90
C GLN A 92 10.11 1.21 5.34
N ILE A 93 9.19 2.16 5.52
CA ILE A 93 8.55 2.41 6.82
C ILE A 93 7.76 1.18 7.25
N GLN A 94 6.92 0.60 6.37
CA GLN A 94 6.17 -0.62 6.65
C GLN A 94 7.10 -1.77 7.07
N ASP A 95 8.21 -1.98 6.36
CA ASP A 95 9.17 -3.02 6.68
C ASP A 95 9.79 -2.81 8.07
N ASN A 96 10.13 -1.56 8.43
CA ASN A 96 10.68 -1.24 9.75
C ASN A 96 9.66 -1.45 10.87
N VAL A 97 8.42 -0.97 10.69
CA VAL A 97 7.31 -1.18 11.65
C VAL A 97 7.10 -2.68 11.86
N SER A 98 7.04 -3.44 10.76
CA SER A 98 6.82 -4.89 10.78
C SER A 98 7.94 -5.66 11.50
N GLN A 99 9.19 -5.21 11.42
CA GLN A 99 10.32 -5.85 12.12
C GLN A 99 10.36 -5.53 13.62
N ILE A 100 9.94 -4.33 14.02
CA ILE A 100 9.98 -3.88 15.41
C ILE A 100 8.78 -4.45 16.18
N GLU A 101 7.58 -4.27 15.65
CA GLU A 101 6.33 -4.60 16.34
C GLU A 101 5.86 -6.04 16.03
N GLY A 102 6.18 -6.56 14.84
CA GLY A 102 5.62 -7.81 14.30
C GLY A 102 6.45 -9.07 14.47
N ARG A 103 6.98 -9.29 15.68
CA ARG A 103 7.78 -10.48 16.04
C ARG A 103 6.90 -11.67 16.42
N ASP A 104 6.20 -12.21 15.43
CA ASP A 104 5.40 -13.44 15.56
C ASP A 104 5.96 -14.55 14.67
N ASN A 105 5.69 -15.81 15.06
CA ASN A 105 6.12 -17.01 14.33
C ASN A 105 4.95 -17.73 13.64
N ILE A 106 3.80 -17.08 13.52
CA ILE A 106 2.62 -17.61 12.85
C ILE A 106 2.18 -16.59 11.81
N HIS A 107 2.01 -17.07 10.58
CA HIS A 107 1.73 -16.26 9.42
C HIS A 107 0.51 -16.79 8.68
N PHE A 108 -0.23 -15.89 8.04
CA PHE A 108 -1.34 -16.20 7.17
C PHE A 108 -1.14 -15.52 5.82
N MET A 109 -1.35 -16.28 4.76
CA MET A 109 -1.31 -15.79 3.39
C MET A 109 -2.69 -15.91 2.74
N ASP A 110 -3.08 -14.87 2.01
CA ASP A 110 -4.30 -14.87 1.21
C ASP A 110 -4.09 -14.14 -0.13
N GLY A 111 -4.80 -14.61 -1.15
CA GLY A 111 -4.82 -14.04 -2.49
C GLY A 111 -6.07 -13.19 -2.70
N PHE A 112 -5.95 -12.07 -3.41
CA PHE A 112 -7.08 -11.26 -3.81
C PHE A 112 -6.89 -10.69 -5.21
N TRP A 113 -7.97 -10.67 -5.97
CA TRP A 113 -7.98 -10.12 -7.33
C TRP A 113 -7.90 -8.59 -7.37
N VAL A 114 -7.15 -8.08 -8.35
CA VAL A 114 -6.94 -6.64 -8.59
C VAL A 114 -7.27 -6.33 -10.04
N PRO A 115 -8.56 -6.04 -10.35
CA PRO A 115 -8.96 -5.67 -11.70
C PRO A 115 -8.40 -4.30 -12.06
N VAL A 116 -7.71 -4.20 -13.19
CA VAL A 116 -7.14 -2.92 -13.66
C VAL A 116 -8.16 -2.08 -14.44
N CYS A 117 -9.23 -2.71 -14.91
CA CYS A 117 -10.36 -2.05 -15.56
C CYS A 117 -11.61 -2.93 -15.54
N HIS A 118 -12.76 -2.35 -15.88
CA HIS A 118 -13.96 -3.14 -16.17
C HIS A 118 -13.71 -4.12 -17.32
N TYR A 119 -14.19 -5.36 -17.18
CA TYR A 119 -13.94 -6.45 -18.13
C TYR A 119 -14.25 -6.08 -19.59
N GLY A 120 -15.36 -5.37 -19.86
CA GLY A 120 -15.73 -4.91 -21.22
C GLY A 120 -14.77 -3.89 -21.87
N ARG A 121 -13.78 -3.40 -21.12
CA ARG A 121 -12.71 -2.51 -21.60
C ARG A 121 -11.35 -3.19 -21.72
N ALA A 122 -11.21 -4.44 -21.28
CA ALA A 122 -9.93 -5.14 -21.18
C ALA A 122 -9.14 -5.12 -22.50
N TYR A 123 -9.77 -5.45 -23.63
CA TYR A 123 -9.12 -5.45 -24.95
C TYR A 123 -8.62 -4.07 -25.43
N ARG A 124 -9.08 -2.98 -24.82
CA ARG A 124 -8.67 -1.60 -25.14
C ARG A 124 -7.73 -1.00 -24.09
N HIS A 125 -7.42 -1.75 -23.03
CA HIS A 125 -6.56 -1.29 -21.95
C HIS A 125 -5.10 -1.30 -22.38
N LYS A 126 -4.41 -0.17 -22.25
CA LYS A 126 -3.02 -0.01 -22.73
C LYS A 126 -1.97 -0.01 -21.63
N ASN A 127 -2.30 0.45 -20.42
CA ASN A 127 -1.29 0.71 -19.37
C ASN A 127 -0.62 -0.58 -18.84
N TYR A 128 -1.34 -1.70 -18.85
CA TYR A 128 -0.90 -2.99 -18.32
C TYR A 128 -1.07 -4.11 -19.34
N GLN A 129 -1.11 -3.77 -20.64
CA GLN A 129 -1.45 -4.72 -21.70
C GLN A 129 -0.59 -5.98 -21.68
N ASP A 130 0.71 -5.83 -21.40
CA ASP A 130 1.69 -6.92 -21.40
C ASP A 130 2.00 -7.47 -19.99
N LEU A 131 1.32 -6.97 -18.97
CA LEU A 131 1.56 -7.33 -17.56
C LEU A 131 0.34 -7.98 -16.91
N ALA A 132 -0.87 -7.51 -17.22
CA ALA A 132 -2.12 -8.05 -16.67
C ALA A 132 -2.64 -9.22 -17.53
N ALA A 133 -3.37 -10.13 -16.89
CA ALA A 133 -3.95 -11.30 -17.53
C ALA A 133 -5.45 -11.41 -17.27
N PHE A 134 -6.12 -12.25 -18.07
CA PHE A 134 -7.51 -12.62 -17.86
C PHE A 134 -7.61 -13.79 -16.89
N SER A 135 -8.56 -13.73 -15.97
CA SER A 135 -8.83 -14.81 -15.02
C SER A 135 -10.29 -14.83 -14.58
N TYR A 136 -10.65 -15.81 -13.74
CA TYR A 136 -12.00 -16.01 -13.22
C TYR A 136 -11.94 -16.17 -11.70
N CYS A 137 -12.67 -15.33 -10.98
CA CYS A 137 -12.83 -15.49 -9.54
C CYS A 137 -14.06 -16.35 -9.26
N ALA A 138 -13.83 -17.53 -8.69
CA ALA A 138 -14.89 -18.43 -8.28
C ALA A 138 -15.79 -17.83 -7.19
N ALA A 139 -15.20 -17.09 -6.23
CA ALA A 139 -15.93 -16.50 -5.12
C ALA A 139 -16.98 -15.47 -5.55
N LYS A 140 -16.71 -14.69 -6.61
CA LYS A 140 -17.65 -13.69 -7.17
C LYS A 140 -18.32 -14.14 -8.46
N GLN A 141 -17.99 -15.33 -8.93
CA GLN A 141 -18.42 -15.90 -10.21
C GLN A 141 -18.21 -14.97 -11.42
N GLU A 142 -17.11 -14.22 -11.43
CA GLU A 142 -16.87 -13.14 -12.39
C GLU A 142 -15.51 -13.28 -13.09
N ARG A 143 -15.48 -12.95 -14.38
CA ARG A 143 -14.23 -12.83 -15.14
C ARG A 143 -13.65 -11.42 -15.00
N TYR A 144 -12.34 -11.33 -14.84
CA TYR A 144 -11.65 -10.06 -14.71
C TYR A 144 -10.38 -10.03 -15.53
N TYR A 145 -9.87 -8.81 -15.75
CA TYR A 145 -8.58 -8.55 -16.38
C TYR A 145 -7.74 -7.73 -15.40
N GLY A 146 -6.59 -8.25 -14.99
CA GLY A 146 -5.77 -7.62 -13.97
C GLY A 146 -4.69 -8.52 -13.40
N PHE A 147 -4.46 -8.33 -12.11
CA PHE A 147 -3.46 -9.02 -11.30
C PHE A 147 -4.12 -9.81 -10.17
N GLU A 148 -3.40 -10.76 -9.63
CA GLU A 148 -3.66 -11.33 -8.32
C GLU A 148 -2.64 -10.75 -7.33
N GLY A 149 -3.14 -10.13 -6.27
CA GLY A 149 -2.35 -9.65 -5.16
C GLY A 149 -2.28 -10.72 -4.08
N HIS A 150 -1.11 -10.92 -3.51
CA HIS A 150 -0.90 -11.88 -2.42
C HIS A 150 -0.44 -11.10 -1.20
N LEU A 151 -1.11 -11.29 -0.07
CA LEU A 151 -0.81 -10.61 1.19
C LEU A 151 -0.35 -11.63 2.23
N LEU A 152 0.77 -11.33 2.89
CA LEU A 152 1.25 -12.08 4.04
C LEU A 152 1.09 -11.23 5.30
N VAL A 153 0.35 -11.74 6.27
CA VAL A 153 0.20 -11.13 7.58
C VAL A 153 0.71 -12.07 8.67
N ASN A 154 1.09 -11.52 9.81
CA ASN A 154 1.35 -12.33 11.00
C ASN A 154 0.08 -12.49 11.86
N LEU A 155 0.19 -13.25 12.95
CA LEU A 155 -0.94 -13.49 13.87
C LEU A 155 -1.53 -12.20 14.47
N SER A 156 -0.69 -11.19 14.70
CA SER A 156 -1.13 -9.88 15.18
C SER A 156 -1.79 -9.01 14.09
N GLY A 157 -1.89 -9.50 12.86
CA GLY A 157 -2.49 -8.78 11.72
C GLY A 157 -1.55 -7.78 11.02
N MET A 158 -0.26 -7.78 11.35
CA MET A 158 0.71 -6.91 10.67
C MET A 158 1.11 -7.50 9.33
N ILE A 159 1.10 -6.65 8.31
CA ILE A 159 1.60 -6.99 6.98
C ILE A 159 3.11 -7.26 7.06
N LYS A 160 3.50 -8.47 6.67
CA LYS A 160 4.89 -8.94 6.56
C LYS A 160 5.42 -8.83 5.14
N GLY A 161 4.55 -8.82 4.15
CA GLY A 161 4.91 -8.68 2.75
C GLY A 161 3.68 -8.77 1.86
N PHE A 162 3.83 -8.31 0.62
CA PHE A 162 2.85 -8.49 -0.43
C PHE A 162 3.56 -8.55 -1.78
N THR A 163 2.92 -9.18 -2.76
CA THR A 163 3.38 -9.19 -4.15
C THR A 163 2.18 -9.24 -5.10
N PHE A 164 2.44 -9.02 -6.39
CA PHE A 164 1.43 -9.10 -7.44
C PHE A 164 1.93 -9.98 -8.56
N ALA A 165 1.06 -10.84 -9.07
CA ALA A 165 1.29 -11.62 -10.27
C ALA A 165 0.17 -11.37 -11.30
N PRO A 166 0.42 -11.56 -12.61
CA PRO A 166 -0.65 -11.60 -13.59
C PRO A 166 -1.73 -12.60 -13.15
N ALA A 167 -3.00 -12.27 -13.35
CA ALA A 167 -4.14 -13.02 -12.79
C ALA A 167 -4.25 -14.50 -13.20
N ASN A 168 -3.47 -14.96 -14.18
CA ASN A 168 -3.43 -16.35 -14.64
C ASN A 168 -2.23 -17.15 -14.08
N VAL A 169 -1.39 -16.52 -13.26
CA VAL A 169 -0.30 -17.19 -12.56
C VAL A 169 -0.88 -17.96 -11.38
N ASP A 170 -0.35 -19.15 -11.16
CA ASP A 170 -0.74 -19.99 -10.03
C ASP A 170 -0.16 -19.43 -8.73
N GLU A 171 -1.00 -19.26 -7.70
CA GLU A 171 -0.62 -18.69 -6.41
C GLU A 171 0.60 -19.39 -5.77
N ARG A 172 0.75 -20.70 -6.01
CA ARG A 172 1.86 -21.53 -5.50
C ARG A 172 3.21 -21.12 -6.06
N ALA A 173 3.24 -20.59 -7.28
CA ALA A 173 4.47 -20.10 -7.90
C ALA A 173 4.92 -18.77 -7.29
N VAL A 174 3.98 -18.02 -6.71
CA VAL A 174 4.19 -16.67 -6.16
C VAL A 174 4.53 -16.71 -4.66
N ALA A 175 3.97 -17.68 -3.93
CA ALA A 175 4.18 -17.82 -2.49
C ALA A 175 5.65 -17.77 -2.02
N PRO A 176 6.64 -18.37 -2.72
CA PRO A 176 8.05 -18.27 -2.33
C PRO A 176 8.58 -16.84 -2.28
N GLU A 177 8.09 -15.93 -3.14
CA GLU A 177 8.57 -14.54 -3.20
C GLU A 177 8.33 -13.78 -1.89
N ILE A 178 7.20 -14.03 -1.24
CA ILE A 178 6.80 -13.33 -0.02
C ILE A 178 7.10 -14.12 1.26
N THR A 179 7.40 -15.42 1.17
CA THR A 179 7.67 -16.28 2.35
C THR A 179 9.15 -16.50 2.64
N THR A 180 10.06 -16.06 1.75
CA THR A 180 11.51 -16.29 1.87
C THR A 180 12.10 -15.80 3.21
N HIS A 181 11.50 -14.78 3.83
CA HIS A 181 12.05 -14.12 5.02
C HIS A 181 11.23 -14.35 6.30
N ILE A 182 10.26 -15.26 6.29
CA ILE A 182 9.49 -15.61 7.49
C ILE A 182 9.99 -16.90 8.14
N HIS A 183 9.70 -17.03 9.44
CA HIS A 183 10.00 -18.22 10.23
C HIS A 183 8.76 -18.70 10.98
N GLY A 184 8.66 -20.01 11.19
CA GLY A 184 7.56 -20.63 11.95
C GLY A 184 6.45 -21.19 11.05
N LEU A 185 5.21 -21.10 11.51
CA LEU A 185 4.05 -21.68 10.85
C LEU A 185 3.46 -20.73 9.80
N LEU A 186 3.06 -21.29 8.68
CA LEU A 186 2.33 -20.61 7.61
C LEU A 186 0.99 -21.31 7.37
N GLY A 187 -0.11 -20.60 7.61
CA GLY A 187 -1.43 -20.94 7.10
C GLY A 187 -1.69 -20.21 5.79
N ALA A 188 -2.39 -20.84 4.86
CA ALA A 188 -2.79 -20.21 3.60
C ALA A 188 -4.11 -20.81 3.12
N ASP A 189 -4.79 -20.13 2.18
CA ASP A 189 -5.96 -20.70 1.52
C ASP A 189 -5.59 -21.97 0.73
N LYS A 190 -6.59 -22.79 0.42
CA LYS A 190 -6.44 -24.06 -0.29
C LYS A 190 -5.75 -23.91 -1.65
N GLY A 191 -5.89 -22.76 -2.31
CA GLY A 191 -5.22 -22.48 -3.59
C GLY A 191 -3.68 -22.55 -3.52
N TYR A 192 -3.11 -22.37 -2.33
CA TYR A 192 -1.67 -22.46 -2.09
C TYR A 192 -1.15 -23.89 -1.85
N ILE A 193 -2.01 -24.91 -1.91
CA ILE A 193 -1.64 -26.31 -1.65
C ILE A 193 -1.76 -27.14 -2.94
N SER A 194 -0.73 -27.92 -3.26
CA SER A 194 -0.85 -29.02 -4.23
C SER A 194 -1.28 -30.30 -3.50
N PRO A 195 -2.22 -31.08 -4.06
CA PRO A 195 -2.39 -32.47 -3.66
C PRO A 195 -1.12 -33.29 -3.94
#